data_AF-A0A0F0IHA9-F1
#
_entry.id   AF-A0A0F0IHA9-F1
#
_cell.length_a   1.000
_cell.length_b   1.000
_cell.length_c   1.000
_cell.angle_alpha   90.00
_cell.angle_beta   90.00
_cell.angle_gamma   90.00
#
_symmetry.space_group_name_H-M   'P 1'
#
loop_
_entity.id
_entity.type
_entity.pdbx_description
1 polymer ?
#
loop_
_entity_poly.entity_id
_entity_poly.type
_entity_poly.pdbx_seq_one_letter_code
_entity_poly.pdbx_strand_id
1 'polypeptide(L)'
;MAEVERLESAREVNVLDPPAITKEMAKRWVKSYYEVYQFEGFRVPLEKSFVMSIPDLLEIPHVHLDSTSQIIYYNVLLQGIMLDSEYLPGRGKIIQYLYQSSMTLLDDWLCHIENTLPDMFAAFLMISMTLEGCNSEMAWKIFGYACNIARALGFFSVDEPSDGQNSQPGHHSNSESEVDKNRKRFEFWHLLRMDCLFRLSFGKPALIPGGSWTVNFPDPTITGIDDASTRFIQIHFLASMRLTLTLLKYLDLVGVEMHQDTDVYDQALDGLIAEVQTIMSDWNAEELVSSATNHVDTWFIVDILFSSYKMLIVFTQSKRCNQNSQFLPRHTVDVARKSLRMFQSLMSSVLHAYWGISLILMHQFIPFFILCAEIIGSHRYNELEDDFILVSWLNDFVDKAAEERPELRPIAAIAKAMTIACQKWCYIGKRKLDRAIGLYQKVYPGGRSDIFSIKWRPYYLNYNPHPYSVPKSELIDDRLSDMTLEQRMSLFSRMNQIGRSVGIHFKGGGMIGNTRDAHRLVHLCGTQSSEVQNALVEKILEAYHELEKDISSKEVLTELAVDAGLDAKQVREWLDSELAADVVDEEARKNKEEGSNTGVPRYVIQNVHRLAGAEDPSEFIEIFAKVKEDESQP
;
A
#
# COMPACT_ATOMS: atom_id res chain seq x y z
N MET A 1 -11.20 2.89 -0.58
CA MET A 1 -12.14 1.77 -0.39
C MET A 1 -13.51 2.11 -0.98
N ALA A 2 -14.35 2.93 -0.33
CA ALA A 2 -15.61 3.42 -0.94
C ALA A 2 -15.38 4.21 -2.26
N GLU A 3 -14.25 4.89 -2.40
CA GLU A 3 -13.85 5.58 -3.65
C GLU A 3 -13.41 4.60 -4.76
N VAL A 4 -12.88 3.42 -4.39
CA VAL A 4 -12.50 2.35 -5.33
C VAL A 4 -13.77 1.69 -5.89
N GLU A 5 -14.78 1.48 -5.04
CA GLU A 5 -16.09 0.94 -5.44
C GLU A 5 -16.85 1.85 -6.42
N ARG A 6 -16.67 3.18 -6.37
CA ARG A 6 -17.25 4.10 -7.38
C ARG A 6 -16.53 4.05 -8.74
N LEU A 7 -15.24 3.72 -8.74
CA LEU A 7 -14.37 3.73 -9.93
C LEU A 7 -14.60 2.53 -10.86
N GLU A 8 -15.32 1.50 -10.41
CA GLU A 8 -15.58 0.27 -11.16
C GLU A 8 -16.51 0.44 -12.38
N SER A 9 -17.10 1.64 -12.59
CA SER A 9 -18.18 1.87 -13.56
C SER A 9 -17.77 2.29 -14.98
N ALA A 10 -16.48 2.44 -15.29
CA ALA A 10 -16.00 2.81 -16.63
C ALA A 10 -15.05 1.75 -17.20
N ARG A 11 -15.60 0.65 -17.73
CA ARG A 11 -14.84 -0.38 -18.45
C ARG A 11 -14.92 -0.15 -19.97
N GLU A 12 -13.83 0.32 -20.58
CA GLU A 12 -13.58 0.11 -22.01
C GLU A 12 -12.63 -1.07 -22.19
N VAL A 13 -13.12 -2.14 -22.84
CA VAL A 13 -12.30 -3.31 -23.19
C VAL A 13 -11.56 -2.96 -24.48
N ASN A 14 -10.32 -2.50 -24.37
CA ASN A 14 -9.43 -2.43 -25.53
C ASN A 14 -8.97 -3.85 -25.86
N VAL A 15 -9.47 -4.40 -26.97
CA VAL A 15 -9.02 -5.67 -27.53
C VAL A 15 -7.67 -5.42 -28.20
N LEU A 16 -6.59 -5.68 -27.48
CA LEU A 16 -5.23 -5.71 -28.03
C LEU A 16 -5.07 -6.98 -28.88
N ASP A 17 -4.26 -6.91 -29.94
CA ASP A 17 -3.82 -8.12 -30.65
C ASP A 17 -3.20 -9.10 -29.64
N PRO A 18 -3.61 -10.38 -29.65
CA PRO A 18 -3.16 -11.34 -28.65
C PRO A 18 -1.62 -11.47 -28.72
N PRO A 19 -0.92 -11.36 -27.58
CA PRO A 19 0.52 -11.51 -27.55
C PRO A 19 0.89 -12.94 -27.97
N ALA A 20 2.05 -13.10 -28.62
CA ALA A 20 2.50 -14.39 -29.12
C ALA A 20 2.92 -15.33 -27.98
N ILE A 21 1.96 -16.04 -27.37
CA ILE A 21 2.23 -17.15 -26.45
C ILE A 21 2.40 -18.42 -27.30
N THR A 22 3.64 -18.87 -27.47
CA THR A 22 3.92 -20.11 -28.20
C THR A 22 3.47 -21.33 -27.38
N LYS A 23 3.18 -22.46 -28.05
CA LYS A 23 2.83 -23.72 -27.37
C LYS A 23 3.95 -24.19 -26.45
N GLU A 24 5.19 -23.99 -26.86
CA GLU A 24 6.39 -24.35 -26.12
C GLU A 24 6.49 -23.54 -24.82
N MET A 25 6.18 -22.24 -24.87
CA MET A 25 6.10 -21.40 -23.67
C MET A 25 4.99 -21.86 -22.75
N ALA A 26 3.77 -22.06 -23.27
CA ALA A 26 2.64 -22.50 -22.48
C ALA A 26 2.91 -23.85 -21.78
N LYS A 27 3.43 -24.84 -22.51
CA LYS A 27 3.81 -26.15 -21.97
C LYS A 27 4.92 -26.04 -20.92
N ARG A 28 5.88 -25.15 -21.10
CA ARG A 28 6.93 -24.88 -20.11
C ARG A 28 6.34 -24.31 -18.81
N TRP A 29 5.48 -23.30 -18.91
CA TRP A 29 4.84 -22.68 -17.74
C TRP A 29 3.94 -23.65 -16.98
N VAL A 30 3.16 -24.48 -17.68
CA VAL A 30 2.39 -25.56 -17.05
C VAL A 30 3.32 -26.53 -16.33
N LYS A 31 4.44 -26.92 -16.95
CA LYS A 31 5.41 -27.82 -16.31
C LYS A 31 5.97 -27.22 -15.02
N SER A 32 6.43 -25.96 -15.06
CA SER A 32 6.96 -25.25 -13.90
C SER A 32 5.92 -25.12 -12.79
N TYR A 33 4.67 -24.78 -13.12
CA TYR A 33 3.59 -24.68 -12.15
C TYR A 33 3.38 -26.01 -11.41
N TYR A 34 3.26 -27.12 -12.14
CA TYR A 34 3.07 -28.44 -11.55
C TYR A 34 4.32 -29.00 -10.85
N GLU A 35 5.50 -28.40 -11.01
CA GLU A 35 6.70 -28.79 -10.26
C GLU A 35 6.80 -28.02 -8.93
N VAL A 36 6.29 -26.79 -8.89
CA VAL A 36 6.41 -25.89 -7.74
C VAL A 36 5.17 -25.92 -6.84
N TYR A 37 3.96 -25.97 -7.40
CA TYR A 37 2.69 -25.84 -6.66
C TYR A 37 2.04 -27.20 -6.30
N GLN A 38 2.83 -28.26 -6.12
CA GLN A 38 2.34 -29.56 -5.64
C GLN A 38 2.34 -29.57 -4.11
N PHE A 39 1.25 -29.12 -3.50
CA PHE A 39 1.03 -29.27 -2.07
C PHE A 39 -0.18 -30.16 -1.79
N GLU A 40 -0.08 -30.97 -0.73
CA GLU A 40 -1.10 -31.95 -0.37
C GLU A 40 -2.43 -31.35 0.07
N GLY A 41 -2.55 -30.08 0.44
CA GLY A 41 -3.86 -29.49 0.75
C GLY A 41 -4.60 -29.01 -0.48
N PHE A 42 -3.98 -28.14 -1.27
CA PHE A 42 -4.57 -27.59 -2.49
C PHE A 42 -4.06 -28.33 -3.73
N ARG A 43 -4.63 -29.52 -4.00
CA ARG A 43 -4.30 -30.26 -5.22
C ARG A 43 -5.00 -29.64 -6.42
N VAL A 44 -4.27 -29.50 -7.51
CA VAL A 44 -4.85 -29.15 -8.80
C VAL A 44 -5.76 -30.30 -9.24
N PRO A 45 -7.06 -30.07 -9.43
CA PRO A 45 -8.01 -31.15 -9.71
C PRO A 45 -7.91 -31.68 -11.15
N LEU A 46 -7.22 -30.96 -12.04
CA LEU A 46 -6.95 -31.37 -13.41
C LEU A 46 -5.60 -32.10 -13.53
N GLU A 47 -5.58 -33.20 -14.29
CA GLU A 47 -4.34 -33.94 -14.56
C GLU A 47 -3.35 -33.09 -15.36
N LYS A 48 -2.06 -33.18 -15.00
CA LYS A 48 -0.97 -32.47 -15.70
C LYS A 48 -0.97 -32.77 -17.21
N SER A 49 -1.18 -34.03 -17.58
CA SER A 49 -1.26 -34.50 -18.97
C SER A 49 -2.34 -33.76 -19.76
N PHE A 50 -3.52 -33.58 -19.16
CA PHE A 50 -4.64 -32.85 -19.76
C PHE A 50 -4.29 -31.37 -19.93
N VAL A 51 -3.82 -30.69 -18.88
CA VAL A 51 -3.48 -29.25 -18.95
C VAL A 51 -2.36 -28.97 -19.97
N MET A 52 -1.39 -29.89 -20.10
CA MET A 52 -0.32 -29.81 -21.11
C MET A 52 -0.84 -29.94 -22.57
N SER A 53 -2.01 -30.55 -22.77
CA SER A 53 -2.63 -30.73 -24.08
C SER A 53 -3.53 -29.56 -24.50
N ILE A 54 -3.98 -28.73 -23.56
CA ILE A 54 -4.87 -27.58 -23.82
C ILE A 54 -4.36 -26.65 -24.94
N PRO A 55 -3.07 -26.26 -25.03
CA PRO A 55 -2.59 -25.43 -26.13
C PRO A 55 -2.85 -26.04 -27.53
N ASP A 56 -2.84 -27.37 -27.64
CA ASP A 56 -3.13 -28.07 -28.89
C ASP A 56 -4.65 -28.18 -29.12
N LEU A 57 -5.43 -28.37 -28.06
CA LEU A 57 -6.89 -28.47 -28.13
C LEU A 57 -7.54 -27.14 -28.54
N LEU A 58 -7.02 -26.00 -28.06
CA LEU A 58 -7.54 -24.66 -28.36
C LEU A 58 -7.42 -24.28 -29.85
N GLU A 59 -6.55 -24.94 -30.61
CA GLU A 59 -6.42 -24.72 -32.06
C GLU A 59 -7.41 -25.53 -32.90
N ILE A 60 -8.06 -26.53 -32.32
CA ILE A 60 -8.98 -27.41 -33.04
C ILE A 60 -10.37 -26.76 -33.05
N PRO A 61 -10.91 -26.30 -34.20
CA PRO A 61 -12.13 -25.48 -34.24
C PRO A 61 -13.39 -26.17 -33.70
N HIS A 62 -13.37 -27.50 -33.60
CA HIS A 62 -14.51 -28.32 -33.15
C HIS A 62 -14.39 -28.77 -31.69
N VAL A 63 -13.28 -28.45 -31.01
CA VAL A 63 -13.08 -28.77 -29.59
C VAL A 63 -13.48 -27.56 -28.77
N HIS A 64 -14.44 -27.75 -27.87
CA HIS A 64 -14.85 -26.75 -26.90
C HIS A 64 -14.48 -27.24 -25.50
N LEU A 65 -13.61 -26.50 -24.82
CA LEU A 65 -13.31 -26.71 -23.42
C LEU A 65 -14.34 -25.97 -22.58
N ASP A 66 -14.75 -26.56 -21.46
CA ASP A 66 -15.60 -25.88 -20.50
C ASP A 66 -14.85 -24.69 -19.85
N SER A 67 -15.61 -23.73 -19.35
CA SER A 67 -15.06 -22.49 -18.78
C SER A 67 -14.23 -22.76 -17.51
N THR A 68 -14.57 -23.77 -16.71
CA THR A 68 -13.80 -24.16 -15.52
C THR A 68 -12.38 -24.60 -15.90
N SER A 69 -12.26 -25.52 -16.87
CA SER A 69 -10.98 -26.00 -17.39
C SER A 69 -10.14 -24.88 -18.00
N GLN A 70 -10.76 -23.97 -18.75
CA GLN A 70 -10.07 -22.84 -19.37
C GLN A 70 -9.57 -21.83 -18.32
N ILE A 71 -10.40 -21.48 -17.32
CA ILE A 71 -10.01 -20.61 -16.21
C ILE A 71 -8.81 -21.18 -15.47
N ILE A 72 -8.83 -22.48 -15.14
CA ILE A 72 -7.71 -23.15 -14.48
C ILE A 72 -6.46 -23.06 -15.35
N TYR A 73 -6.57 -23.34 -16.65
CA TYR A 73 -5.44 -23.27 -17.58
C TYR A 73 -4.81 -21.87 -17.66
N TYR A 74 -5.58 -20.81 -17.89
CA TYR A 74 -5.05 -19.46 -17.99
C TYR A 74 -4.40 -18.98 -16.68
N ASN A 75 -4.95 -19.37 -15.53
CA ASN A 75 -4.34 -19.10 -14.24
C ASN A 75 -3.04 -19.88 -14.02
N VAL A 76 -2.98 -21.15 -14.45
CA VAL A 76 -1.76 -21.95 -14.42
C VAL A 76 -0.66 -21.29 -15.27
N LEU A 77 -1.00 -20.78 -16.46
CA LEU A 77 -0.07 -20.02 -17.28
C LEU A 77 0.40 -18.74 -16.58
N LEU A 78 -0.52 -18.01 -15.95
CA LEU A 78 -0.24 -16.77 -15.23
C LEU A 78 0.73 -16.98 -14.06
N GLN A 79 0.53 -18.05 -13.28
CA GLN A 79 1.47 -18.40 -12.21
C GLN A 79 2.79 -18.94 -12.78
N GLY A 80 2.75 -19.69 -13.88
CA GLY A 80 3.95 -20.20 -14.54
C GLY A 80 4.86 -19.10 -15.10
N ILE A 81 4.30 -18.03 -15.69
CA ILE A 81 5.10 -16.87 -16.13
C ILE A 81 5.69 -16.11 -14.94
N MET A 82 5.06 -16.11 -13.76
CA MET A 82 5.62 -15.51 -12.54
C MET A 82 6.87 -16.26 -12.05
N LEU A 83 6.90 -17.58 -12.23
CA LEU A 83 8.07 -18.42 -11.92
C LEU A 83 9.18 -18.34 -12.99
N ASP A 84 8.88 -17.81 -14.17
CA ASP A 84 9.83 -17.72 -15.27
C ASP A 84 10.79 -16.53 -15.04
N SER A 85 12.06 -16.86 -14.83
CA SER A 85 13.15 -15.90 -14.63
C SER A 85 13.77 -15.39 -15.93
N GLU A 86 13.41 -15.97 -17.08
CA GLU A 86 13.87 -15.49 -18.38
C GLU A 86 13.28 -14.10 -18.69
N TYR A 87 14.11 -13.20 -19.23
CA TYR A 87 13.63 -11.90 -19.71
C TYR A 87 12.72 -12.11 -20.93
N LEU A 88 11.44 -11.77 -20.77
CA LEU A 88 10.43 -11.91 -21.81
C LEU A 88 9.93 -10.53 -22.26
N PRO A 89 10.23 -10.09 -23.51
CA PRO A 89 9.68 -8.85 -24.05
C PRO A 89 8.14 -8.88 -24.06
N GLY A 90 7.50 -7.83 -23.56
CA GLY A 90 6.03 -7.75 -23.50
C GLY A 90 5.38 -8.60 -22.40
N ARG A 91 6.12 -8.92 -21.32
CA ARG A 91 5.61 -9.68 -20.16
C ARG A 91 4.31 -9.11 -19.58
N GLY A 92 4.20 -7.78 -19.40
CA GLY A 92 2.98 -7.17 -18.87
C GLY A 92 1.77 -7.34 -19.81
N LYS A 93 1.95 -7.20 -21.13
CA LYS A 93 0.91 -7.52 -22.13
C LYS A 93 0.43 -8.96 -22.06
N ILE A 94 1.32 -9.92 -21.83
CA ILE A 94 0.95 -11.34 -21.64
C ILE A 94 0.13 -11.52 -20.37
N ILE A 95 0.55 -10.91 -19.25
CA ILE A 95 -0.19 -10.94 -17.99
C ILE A 95 -1.57 -10.33 -18.16
N GLN A 96 -1.67 -9.18 -18.84
CA GLN A 96 -2.93 -8.52 -19.15
C GLN A 96 -3.84 -9.42 -20.00
N TYR A 97 -3.30 -10.07 -21.03
CA TYR A 97 -4.05 -11.00 -21.87
C TYR A 97 -4.59 -12.19 -21.07
N LEU A 98 -3.77 -12.81 -20.22
CA LEU A 98 -4.18 -13.94 -19.38
C LEU A 98 -5.25 -13.53 -18.37
N TYR A 99 -5.12 -12.34 -17.77
CA TYR A 99 -6.13 -11.74 -16.91
C TYR A 99 -7.45 -11.54 -17.66
N GLN A 100 -7.42 -10.86 -18.81
CA GLN A 100 -8.62 -10.58 -19.61
C GLN A 100 -9.30 -11.86 -20.11
N SER A 101 -8.52 -12.88 -20.51
CA SER A 101 -9.05 -14.17 -20.96
C SER A 101 -9.87 -14.84 -19.86
N SER A 102 -9.34 -14.92 -18.64
CA SER A 102 -10.05 -15.46 -17.49
C SER A 102 -11.26 -14.61 -17.09
N MET A 103 -11.15 -13.28 -17.15
CA MET A 103 -12.27 -12.38 -16.85
C MET A 103 -13.41 -12.47 -17.86
N THR A 104 -13.11 -12.77 -19.13
CA THR A 104 -14.13 -12.96 -20.18
C THR A 104 -14.92 -14.26 -19.98
N LEU A 105 -14.28 -15.29 -19.40
CA LEU A 105 -14.91 -16.57 -19.07
C LEU A 105 -15.74 -16.52 -17.79
N LEU A 106 -15.60 -15.47 -16.97
CA LEU A 106 -16.19 -15.39 -15.64
C LEU A 106 -17.71 -15.52 -15.66
N ASP A 107 -18.41 -14.75 -16.48
CA ASP A 107 -19.88 -14.74 -16.50
C ASP A 107 -20.45 -16.08 -17.00
N ASP A 108 -19.80 -16.68 -17.99
CA ASP A 108 -20.17 -18.01 -18.48
C ASP A 108 -19.94 -19.09 -17.41
N TRP A 109 -18.78 -19.07 -16.75
CA TRP A 109 -18.47 -19.98 -15.66
C TRP A 109 -19.48 -19.86 -14.52
N LEU A 110 -19.81 -18.64 -14.07
CA LEU A 110 -20.81 -18.40 -13.02
C LEU A 110 -22.19 -18.96 -13.34
N CYS A 111 -22.57 -19.05 -14.62
CA CYS A 111 -23.84 -19.64 -15.06
C CYS A 111 -23.83 -21.17 -15.08
N HIS A 112 -22.65 -21.80 -15.11
CA HIS A 112 -22.48 -23.23 -15.32
C HIS A 112 -21.75 -23.94 -14.16
N ILE A 113 -21.71 -23.36 -12.96
CA ILE A 113 -21.12 -24.01 -11.78
C ILE A 113 -21.89 -25.30 -11.45
N GLU A 114 -21.18 -26.44 -11.45
CA GLU A 114 -21.74 -27.76 -11.15
C GLU A 114 -21.44 -28.24 -9.72
N ASN A 115 -20.78 -27.41 -8.91
CA ASN A 115 -20.32 -27.72 -7.55
C ASN A 115 -19.31 -28.88 -7.51
N THR A 116 -18.32 -28.84 -8.38
CA THR A 116 -17.24 -29.83 -8.45
C THR A 116 -15.96 -29.34 -7.78
N LEU A 117 -14.98 -30.23 -7.52
CA LEU A 117 -13.65 -29.83 -7.05
C LEU A 117 -12.91 -28.89 -8.04
N PRO A 118 -12.97 -29.13 -9.38
CA PRO A 118 -12.56 -28.12 -10.37
C PRO A 118 -13.22 -26.76 -10.18
N ASP A 119 -14.53 -26.68 -9.95
CA ASP A 119 -15.20 -25.39 -9.72
C ASP A 119 -14.70 -24.71 -8.45
N MET A 120 -14.47 -25.48 -7.38
CA MET A 120 -13.90 -24.96 -6.13
C MET A 120 -12.52 -24.34 -6.36
N PHE A 121 -11.66 -25.05 -7.10
CA PHE A 121 -10.31 -24.59 -7.42
C PHE A 121 -10.34 -23.37 -8.35
N ALA A 122 -11.21 -23.36 -9.36
CA ALA A 122 -11.43 -22.21 -10.24
C ALA A 122 -11.91 -20.99 -9.44
N ALA A 123 -12.77 -21.17 -8.44
CA ALA A 123 -13.21 -20.08 -7.57
C ALA A 123 -12.05 -19.46 -6.79
N PHE A 124 -11.17 -20.26 -6.19
CA PHE A 124 -9.98 -19.73 -5.47
C PHE A 124 -9.04 -18.93 -6.39
N LEU A 125 -8.80 -19.44 -7.60
CA LEU A 125 -8.00 -18.77 -8.61
C LEU A 125 -8.64 -17.44 -9.04
N MET A 126 -9.94 -17.44 -9.29
CA MET A 126 -10.66 -16.25 -9.73
C MET A 126 -10.81 -15.20 -8.63
N ILE A 127 -10.95 -15.58 -7.35
CA ILE A 127 -10.88 -14.63 -6.22
C ILE A 127 -9.53 -13.91 -6.22
N SER A 128 -8.43 -14.68 -6.32
CA SER A 128 -7.08 -14.11 -6.34
C SER A 128 -6.88 -13.20 -7.55
N MET A 129 -7.32 -13.64 -8.73
CA MET A 129 -7.18 -12.87 -9.96
C MET A 129 -8.00 -11.56 -9.94
N THR A 130 -9.25 -11.61 -9.47
CA THR A 130 -10.10 -10.42 -9.39
C THR A 130 -9.54 -9.39 -8.42
N LEU A 131 -8.94 -9.83 -7.30
CA LEU A 131 -8.18 -8.96 -6.40
C LEU A 131 -6.94 -8.37 -7.07
N GLU A 132 -6.18 -9.16 -7.81
CA GLU A 132 -5.04 -8.64 -8.59
C GLU A 132 -5.45 -7.62 -9.67
N GLY A 133 -6.72 -7.59 -10.07
CA GLY A 133 -7.31 -6.58 -10.95
C GLY A 133 -8.08 -5.48 -10.23
N CYS A 134 -7.85 -5.29 -8.93
CA CYS A 134 -8.51 -4.27 -8.11
C CYS A 134 -10.05 -4.33 -8.07
N ASN A 135 -10.66 -5.49 -8.34
CA ASN A 135 -12.10 -5.66 -8.27
C ASN A 135 -12.48 -6.47 -7.03
N SER A 136 -12.52 -5.79 -5.88
CA SER A 136 -12.83 -6.43 -4.60
C SER A 136 -14.29 -6.87 -4.50
N GLU A 137 -15.21 -6.20 -5.20
CA GLU A 137 -16.63 -6.54 -5.16
C GLU A 137 -16.90 -7.87 -5.88
N MET A 138 -16.36 -8.01 -7.10
CA MET A 138 -16.44 -9.27 -7.83
C MET A 138 -15.68 -10.38 -7.09
N ALA A 139 -14.52 -10.09 -6.50
CA ALA A 139 -13.79 -11.07 -5.69
C ALA A 139 -14.65 -11.59 -4.52
N TRP A 140 -15.34 -10.70 -3.81
CA TRP A 140 -16.24 -11.07 -2.73
C TRP A 140 -17.48 -11.84 -3.22
N LYS A 141 -18.03 -11.45 -4.39
CA LYS A 141 -19.12 -12.19 -5.04
C LYS A 141 -18.71 -13.63 -5.38
N ILE A 142 -17.55 -13.80 -6.02
CA ILE A 142 -16.99 -15.13 -6.35
C ILE A 142 -16.72 -15.93 -5.08
N PHE A 143 -16.23 -15.28 -4.02
CA PHE A 143 -16.07 -15.92 -2.71
C PHE A 143 -17.41 -16.45 -2.15
N GLY A 144 -18.53 -15.78 -2.39
CA GLY A 144 -19.86 -16.31 -2.09
C GLY A 144 -20.20 -17.59 -2.87
N TYR A 145 -19.86 -17.66 -4.16
CA TYR A 145 -20.00 -18.89 -4.94
C TYR A 145 -19.07 -20.00 -4.42
N ALA A 146 -17.82 -19.68 -4.06
CA ALA A 146 -16.90 -20.62 -3.43
C ALA A 146 -17.49 -21.21 -2.14
N CYS A 147 -18.10 -20.38 -1.29
CA CYS A 147 -18.79 -20.86 -0.09
C CYS A 147 -19.97 -21.78 -0.43
N ASN A 148 -20.74 -21.50 -1.49
CA ASN A 148 -21.85 -22.35 -1.93
C ASN A 148 -21.35 -23.71 -2.44
N ILE A 149 -20.31 -23.71 -3.28
CA ILE A 149 -19.65 -24.92 -3.80
C ILE A 149 -19.13 -25.76 -2.63
N ALA A 150 -18.40 -25.14 -1.70
CA ALA A 150 -17.85 -25.80 -0.52
C ALA A 150 -18.95 -26.42 0.37
N ARG A 151 -20.09 -25.74 0.55
CA ARG A 151 -21.25 -26.32 1.25
C ARG A 151 -21.81 -27.54 0.51
N ALA A 152 -21.97 -27.46 -0.81
CA ALA A 152 -22.44 -28.58 -1.62
C ALA A 152 -21.48 -29.79 -1.57
N LEU A 153 -20.18 -29.54 -1.46
CA LEU A 153 -19.14 -30.57 -1.30
C LEU A 153 -18.97 -31.08 0.14
N GLY A 154 -19.75 -30.55 1.10
CA GLY A 154 -19.76 -30.98 2.50
C GLY A 154 -18.59 -30.45 3.35
N PHE A 155 -17.93 -29.36 2.93
CA PHE A 155 -16.77 -28.81 3.64
C PHE A 155 -17.14 -28.16 4.99
N PHE A 156 -18.41 -27.76 5.15
CA PHE A 156 -18.91 -27.08 6.36
C PHE A 156 -19.36 -28.06 7.46
N SER A 157 -19.47 -29.35 7.15
CA SER A 157 -20.05 -30.37 8.03
C SER A 157 -19.19 -31.63 8.09
N VAL A 158 -17.87 -31.48 7.89
CA VAL A 158 -16.90 -32.60 7.83
C VAL A 158 -16.92 -33.42 9.12
N ASP A 159 -17.14 -32.76 10.26
CA ASP A 159 -17.10 -33.36 11.59
C ASP A 159 -18.48 -33.41 12.25
N GLU A 160 -19.56 -33.22 11.48
CA GLU A 160 -20.91 -33.36 12.00
C GLU A 160 -21.19 -34.84 12.39
N PRO A 161 -21.74 -35.10 13.59
CA PRO A 161 -22.04 -36.47 14.00
C PRO A 161 -23.04 -37.07 13.02
N SER A 162 -22.70 -38.22 12.43
CA SER A 162 -23.66 -38.97 11.63
C SER A 162 -24.81 -39.40 12.55
N ASP A 163 -25.94 -38.69 12.48
CA ASP A 163 -27.17 -39.12 13.13
C ASP A 163 -27.44 -40.56 12.68
N GLY A 164 -27.59 -41.46 13.66
CA GLY A 164 -27.70 -42.89 13.44
C GLY A 164 -28.86 -43.24 12.52
N GLN A 165 -28.63 -43.26 11.21
CA GLN A 165 -29.54 -43.85 10.27
C GLN A 165 -29.30 -45.35 10.26
N ASN A 166 -30.34 -46.06 10.69
CA ASN A 166 -30.65 -47.45 10.33
C ASN A 166 -30.10 -47.79 8.94
N SER A 167 -28.90 -48.36 8.90
CA SER A 167 -28.31 -48.88 7.69
C SER A 167 -29.10 -50.11 7.27
N GLN A 168 -30.03 -49.92 6.32
CA GLN A 168 -30.46 -51.03 5.47
C GLN A 168 -29.20 -51.54 4.73
N PRO A 169 -28.92 -52.86 4.77
CA PRO A 169 -27.72 -53.41 4.16
C PRO A 169 -27.95 -53.49 2.64
N GLY A 170 -27.43 -52.53 1.88
CA GLY A 170 -27.57 -52.56 0.42
C GLY A 170 -26.87 -51.47 -0.39
N HIS A 171 -26.47 -50.34 0.20
CA HIS A 171 -25.71 -49.33 -0.53
C HIS A 171 -24.26 -49.29 -0.03
N HIS A 172 -23.32 -49.61 -0.93
CA HIS A 172 -21.90 -49.35 -0.75
C HIS A 172 -21.68 -47.84 -0.56
N SER A 173 -21.66 -47.37 0.69
CA SER A 173 -21.12 -46.06 1.00
C SER A 173 -19.61 -46.14 0.88
N ASN A 174 -19.03 -45.45 -0.11
CA ASN A 174 -17.60 -45.16 -0.10
C ASN A 174 -17.33 -44.32 1.17
N SER A 175 -16.78 -44.95 2.20
CA SER A 175 -16.23 -44.26 3.35
C SER A 175 -15.13 -43.32 2.86
N GLU A 176 -15.38 -42.01 2.87
CA GLU A 176 -14.37 -40.99 2.58
C GLU A 176 -13.13 -41.21 3.46
N SER A 177 -11.93 -41.16 2.87
CA SER A 177 -10.70 -41.40 3.62
C SER A 177 -10.45 -40.27 4.62
N GLU A 178 -9.79 -40.55 5.74
CA GLU A 178 -9.45 -39.49 6.71
C GLU A 178 -8.55 -38.41 6.09
N VAL A 179 -7.71 -38.78 5.10
CA VAL A 179 -6.90 -37.80 4.36
C VAL A 179 -7.78 -36.85 3.56
N ASP A 180 -8.83 -37.35 2.91
CA ASP A 180 -9.77 -36.51 2.15
C ASP A 180 -10.59 -35.61 3.06
N LYS A 181 -11.08 -36.12 4.21
CA LYS A 181 -11.72 -35.29 5.23
C LYS A 181 -10.78 -34.22 5.76
N ASN A 182 -9.53 -34.57 6.02
CA ASN A 182 -8.54 -33.63 6.53
C ASN A 182 -8.19 -32.53 5.52
N ARG A 183 -8.18 -32.86 4.22
CA ARG A 183 -8.07 -31.89 3.12
C ARG A 183 -9.26 -30.93 3.10
N LYS A 184 -10.49 -31.43 3.24
CA LYS A 184 -11.69 -30.58 3.35
C LYS A 184 -11.63 -29.63 4.54
N ARG A 185 -11.17 -30.11 5.71
CA ARG A 185 -10.93 -29.25 6.89
C ARG A 185 -9.95 -28.13 6.53
N PHE A 186 -8.83 -28.45 5.89
CA PHE A 186 -7.82 -27.47 5.48
C PHE A 186 -8.40 -26.38 4.56
N GLU A 187 -9.14 -26.77 3.53
CA GLU A 187 -9.76 -25.84 2.58
C GLU A 187 -10.88 -25.00 3.24
N PHE A 188 -11.68 -25.59 4.13
CA PHE A 188 -12.68 -24.86 4.90
C PHE A 188 -12.05 -23.75 5.75
N TRP A 189 -10.97 -24.07 6.47
CA TRP A 189 -10.28 -23.11 7.32
C TRP A 189 -9.65 -21.97 6.50
N HIS A 190 -9.23 -22.24 5.26
CA HIS A 190 -8.83 -21.20 4.33
C HIS A 190 -10.01 -20.30 3.91
N LEU A 191 -11.19 -20.86 3.64
CA LEU A 191 -12.40 -20.06 3.37
C LEU A 191 -12.76 -19.15 4.55
N LEU A 192 -12.74 -19.68 5.77
CA LEU A 192 -13.03 -18.90 6.98
C LEU A 192 -12.05 -17.73 7.14
N ARG A 193 -10.77 -17.99 6.87
CA ARG A 193 -9.75 -16.94 6.87
C ARG A 193 -10.02 -15.87 5.81
N MET A 194 -10.38 -16.27 4.59
CA MET A 194 -10.71 -15.34 3.51
C MET A 194 -11.94 -14.48 3.84
N ASP A 195 -12.98 -15.05 4.46
CA ASP A 195 -14.14 -14.29 4.97
C ASP A 195 -13.70 -13.17 5.93
N CYS A 196 -12.84 -13.52 6.89
CA CYS A 196 -12.30 -12.56 7.85
C CYS A 196 -11.46 -11.47 7.18
N LEU A 197 -10.65 -11.81 6.18
CA LEU A 197 -9.85 -10.85 5.42
C LEU A 197 -10.73 -9.90 4.61
N PHE A 198 -11.82 -10.38 4.00
CA PHE A 198 -12.78 -9.53 3.28
C PHE A 198 -13.48 -8.55 4.21
N ARG A 199 -13.90 -9.02 5.39
CA ARG A 199 -14.53 -8.18 6.44
C ARG A 199 -13.57 -7.11 6.93
N LEU A 200 -12.35 -7.49 7.30
CA LEU A 200 -11.36 -6.56 7.85
C LEU A 200 -10.88 -5.55 6.81
N SER A 201 -10.56 -6.01 5.61
CA SER A 201 -9.87 -5.19 4.61
C SER A 201 -10.86 -4.35 3.82
N PHE A 202 -12.06 -4.87 3.52
CA PHE A 202 -13.07 -4.22 2.68
C PHE A 202 -14.40 -3.90 3.36
N GLY A 203 -14.56 -4.20 4.66
CA GLY A 203 -15.82 -3.95 5.36
C GLY A 203 -17.00 -4.77 4.84
N LYS A 204 -16.74 -5.88 4.14
CA LYS A 204 -17.80 -6.72 3.55
C LYS A 204 -18.58 -7.47 4.64
N PRO A 205 -19.86 -7.79 4.41
CA PRO A 205 -20.62 -8.66 5.30
C PRO A 205 -20.00 -10.06 5.40
N ALA A 206 -20.23 -10.74 6.53
CA ALA A 206 -19.83 -12.12 6.71
C ALA A 206 -20.65 -13.05 5.80
N LEU A 207 -19.96 -13.93 5.06
CA LEU A 207 -20.55 -15.01 4.26
C LEU A 207 -20.50 -16.37 4.99
N ILE A 208 -19.69 -16.45 6.05
CA ILE A 208 -19.60 -17.61 6.96
C ILE A 208 -20.01 -17.14 8.37
N PRO A 209 -21.31 -17.20 8.71
CA PRO A 209 -21.78 -16.81 10.04
C PRO A 209 -21.21 -17.70 11.15
N GLY A 210 -21.02 -17.12 12.35
CA GLY A 210 -20.63 -17.89 13.53
C GLY A 210 -21.64 -18.99 13.84
N GLY A 211 -21.15 -20.21 14.08
CA GLY A 211 -21.98 -21.38 14.38
C GLY A 211 -22.63 -22.06 13.17
N SER A 212 -22.35 -21.63 11.93
CA SER A 212 -22.91 -22.24 10.71
C SER A 212 -22.11 -23.44 10.18
N TRP A 213 -21.18 -24.00 10.97
CA TRP A 213 -20.23 -25.01 10.53
C TRP A 213 -19.78 -25.92 11.69
N THR A 214 -19.42 -27.15 11.36
CA THR A 214 -18.90 -28.17 12.27
C THR A 214 -17.64 -28.79 11.66
N VAL A 215 -16.50 -28.17 11.93
CA VAL A 215 -15.21 -28.50 11.30
C VAL A 215 -14.08 -28.36 12.33
N ASN A 216 -13.37 -29.45 12.60
CA ASN A 216 -12.24 -29.46 13.51
C ASN A 216 -10.99 -28.85 12.85
N PHE A 217 -9.95 -28.56 13.65
CA PHE A 217 -8.64 -28.25 13.07
C PHE A 217 -8.12 -29.47 12.29
N PRO A 218 -7.58 -29.28 11.07
CA PRO A 218 -6.93 -30.35 10.36
C PRO A 218 -5.60 -30.71 11.03
N ASP A 219 -5.16 -31.95 10.80
CA ASP A 219 -3.76 -32.30 10.96
C ASP A 219 -2.95 -31.53 9.89
N PRO A 220 -1.98 -30.67 10.28
CA PRO A 220 -1.25 -29.81 9.36
C PRO A 220 -0.38 -30.58 8.36
N THR A 221 -0.04 -31.84 8.64
CA THR A 221 0.69 -32.71 7.70
C THR A 221 -0.19 -33.18 6.53
N ILE A 222 -1.52 -33.06 6.69
CA ILE A 222 -2.59 -33.51 5.79
C ILE A 222 -2.71 -35.02 5.64
N THR A 223 -1.58 -35.69 5.42
CA THR A 223 -1.44 -37.12 5.15
C THR A 223 -1.09 -37.94 6.38
N GLY A 224 -0.80 -37.29 7.52
CA GLY A 224 -0.27 -37.94 8.72
C GLY A 224 1.23 -38.25 8.64
N ILE A 225 1.91 -37.83 7.56
CA ILE A 225 3.34 -38.04 7.33
C ILE A 225 4.05 -36.71 7.52
N ASP A 226 4.92 -36.62 8.51
CA ASP A 226 5.78 -35.46 8.72
C ASP A 226 6.98 -35.51 7.76
N ASP A 227 7.01 -34.58 6.79
CA ASP A 227 8.08 -34.44 5.82
C ASP A 227 8.62 -33.00 5.83
N ALA A 228 9.95 -32.88 5.77
CA ALA A 228 10.64 -31.60 5.84
C ALA A 228 10.21 -30.61 4.74
N SER A 229 9.81 -31.09 3.55
CA SER A 229 9.32 -30.24 2.45
C SER A 229 7.99 -29.56 2.77
N THR A 230 7.22 -30.08 3.73
CA THR A 230 5.92 -29.51 4.14
C THR A 230 6.02 -28.60 5.36
N ARG A 231 7.23 -28.39 5.90
CA ARG A 231 7.40 -27.65 7.16
C ARG A 231 6.87 -26.21 7.10
N PHE A 232 7.14 -25.48 6.02
CA PHE A 232 6.67 -24.09 5.88
C PHE A 232 5.15 -23.98 5.83
N ILE A 233 4.49 -24.91 5.14
CA ILE A 233 3.04 -24.92 5.06
C ILE A 233 2.37 -25.35 6.37
N GLN A 234 2.97 -26.29 7.10
CA GLN A 234 2.51 -26.64 8.44
C GLN A 234 2.59 -25.41 9.38
N ILE A 235 3.72 -24.71 9.39
CA ILE A 235 3.91 -23.48 10.18
C ILE A 235 2.90 -22.41 9.76
N HIS A 236 2.76 -22.18 8.46
CA HIS A 236 1.80 -21.23 7.91
C HIS A 236 0.37 -21.52 8.33
N PHE A 237 -0.05 -22.77 8.22
CA PHE A 237 -1.39 -23.17 8.62
C PHE A 237 -1.62 -22.88 10.10
N LEU A 238 -0.73 -23.36 10.98
CA LEU A 238 -0.87 -23.18 12.43
C LEU A 238 -0.87 -21.70 12.83
N ALA A 239 0.05 -20.90 12.29
CA ALA A 239 0.13 -19.47 12.57
C ALA A 239 -1.09 -18.70 12.03
N SER A 240 -1.45 -18.92 10.76
CA SER A 240 -2.54 -18.20 10.11
C SER A 240 -3.91 -18.55 10.70
N MET A 241 -4.12 -19.79 11.17
CA MET A 241 -5.37 -20.16 11.86
C MET A 241 -5.50 -19.51 13.22
N ARG A 242 -4.42 -19.45 14.00
CA ARG A 242 -4.41 -18.71 15.26
C ARG A 242 -4.70 -17.22 15.03
N LEU A 243 -4.06 -16.60 14.03
CA LEU A 243 -4.36 -15.23 13.63
C LEU A 243 -5.82 -15.05 13.21
N THR A 244 -6.39 -16.01 12.46
CA THR A 244 -7.80 -15.97 12.03
C THR A 244 -8.75 -16.00 13.23
N LEU A 245 -8.46 -16.81 14.25
CA LEU A 245 -9.27 -16.87 15.47
C LEU A 245 -9.16 -15.58 16.29
N THR A 246 -7.97 -15.01 16.42
CA THR A 246 -7.79 -13.70 17.05
C THR A 246 -8.56 -12.62 16.29
N LEU A 247 -8.56 -12.68 14.94
CA LEU A 247 -9.32 -11.76 14.10
C LEU A 247 -10.84 -11.94 14.26
N LEU A 248 -11.35 -13.17 14.39
CA LEU A 248 -12.76 -13.42 14.67
C LEU A 248 -13.17 -12.80 16.01
N LYS A 249 -12.39 -13.01 17.07
CA LYS A 249 -12.63 -12.37 18.38
C LYS A 249 -12.70 -10.84 18.26
N TYR A 250 -11.80 -10.24 17.48
CA TYR A 250 -11.83 -8.79 17.21
C TYR A 250 -13.10 -8.36 16.47
N LEU A 251 -13.48 -9.08 15.40
CA LEU A 251 -14.66 -8.73 14.61
C LEU A 251 -15.96 -8.88 15.42
N ASP A 252 -16.02 -9.86 16.31
CA ASP A 252 -17.13 -10.02 17.26
C ASP A 252 -17.16 -8.88 18.30
N LEU A 253 -15.99 -8.46 18.79
CA LEU A 253 -15.85 -7.33 19.72
C LEU A 253 -16.36 -6.01 19.11
N VAL A 254 -15.93 -5.68 17.89
CA VAL A 254 -16.35 -4.46 17.19
C VAL A 254 -17.85 -4.49 16.84
N GLY A 255 -18.42 -5.66 16.54
CA GLY A 255 -19.85 -5.80 16.24
C GLY A 255 -20.80 -5.50 17.41
N VAL A 256 -20.32 -5.51 18.66
CA VAL A 256 -21.12 -5.39 19.90
C VAL A 256 -21.06 -3.97 20.50
N GLU A 257 -20.40 -3.01 19.81
CA GLU A 257 -19.86 -1.74 20.33
C GLU A 257 -20.78 -0.78 21.12
N MET A 258 -22.11 -0.93 21.13
CA MET A 258 -22.98 0.16 21.59
C MET A 258 -23.01 0.41 23.12
N HIS A 259 -22.52 -0.48 23.99
CA HIS A 259 -22.73 -0.36 25.45
C HIS A 259 -21.56 -0.72 26.40
N GLN A 260 -20.36 -1.04 25.90
CA GLN A 260 -19.23 -1.42 26.76
C GLN A 260 -18.45 -0.22 27.30
N ASP A 261 -17.90 -0.35 28.52
CA ASP A 261 -16.95 0.59 29.11
C ASP A 261 -15.65 0.68 28.28
N THR A 262 -15.10 1.88 28.14
CA THR A 262 -13.86 2.18 27.41
C THR A 262 -12.68 1.35 27.90
N ASP A 263 -12.50 1.24 29.22
CA ASP A 263 -11.32 0.55 29.78
C ASP A 263 -11.40 -0.96 29.52
N VAL A 264 -12.61 -1.53 29.59
CA VAL A 264 -12.85 -2.96 29.32
C VAL A 264 -12.61 -3.28 27.84
N TYR A 265 -13.08 -2.41 26.95
CA TYR A 265 -12.89 -2.56 25.51
C TYR A 265 -11.40 -2.48 25.12
N ASP A 266 -10.68 -1.48 25.65
CA ASP A 266 -9.25 -1.29 25.37
C ASP A 266 -8.40 -2.44 25.96
N GLN A 267 -8.76 -2.97 27.13
CA GLN A 267 -8.10 -4.14 27.72
C GLN A 267 -8.32 -5.42 26.90
N ALA A 268 -9.52 -5.60 26.33
CA ALA A 268 -9.79 -6.71 25.43
C ALA A 268 -8.90 -6.63 24.17
N LEU A 269 -8.73 -5.44 23.59
CA LEU A 269 -7.82 -5.22 22.46
C LEU A 269 -6.36 -5.47 22.84
N ASP A 270 -5.92 -5.09 24.04
CA ASP A 270 -4.56 -5.40 24.51
C ASP A 270 -4.30 -6.91 24.59
N GLY A 271 -5.31 -7.69 25.02
CA GLY A 271 -5.25 -9.15 24.99
C GLY A 271 -5.08 -9.72 23.58
N LEU A 272 -5.82 -9.18 22.60
CA LEU A 272 -5.70 -9.61 21.20
C LEU A 272 -4.36 -9.21 20.58
N ILE A 273 -3.84 -8.01 20.89
CA ILE A 273 -2.52 -7.55 20.46
C ILE A 273 -1.43 -8.48 20.99
N ALA A 274 -1.49 -8.83 22.28
CA ALA A 274 -0.57 -9.78 22.89
C ALA A 274 -0.62 -11.15 22.22
N GLU A 275 -1.82 -11.66 21.89
CA GLU A 275 -1.98 -12.93 21.17
C GLU A 275 -1.28 -12.91 19.80
N VAL A 276 -1.43 -11.82 19.01
CA VAL A 276 -0.72 -11.65 17.73
C VAL A 276 0.80 -11.63 17.92
N GLN A 277 1.30 -10.89 18.91
CA GLN A 277 2.73 -10.84 19.21
C GLN A 277 3.29 -12.19 19.63
N THR A 278 2.56 -12.95 20.45
CA THR A 278 2.93 -14.32 20.82
C THR A 278 2.99 -15.23 19.60
N ILE A 279 2.00 -15.17 18.69
CA ILE A 279 2.03 -15.97 17.46
C ILE A 279 3.27 -15.65 16.62
N MET A 280 3.61 -14.37 16.46
CA MET A 280 4.83 -13.98 15.73
C MET A 280 6.11 -14.50 16.38
N SER A 281 6.18 -14.49 17.71
CA SER A 281 7.32 -14.96 18.49
C SER A 281 7.47 -16.47 18.50
N ASP A 282 6.37 -17.22 18.65
CA ASP A 282 6.35 -18.69 18.73
C ASP A 282 7.02 -19.33 17.49
N TRP A 283 6.81 -18.71 16.33
CA TRP A 283 7.32 -19.20 15.05
C TRP A 283 8.55 -18.44 14.55
N ASN A 284 9.00 -17.42 15.28
CA ASN A 284 10.07 -16.53 14.88
C ASN A 284 9.95 -16.11 13.40
N ALA A 285 8.74 -15.64 13.04
CA ALA A 285 8.31 -15.52 11.65
C ALA A 285 9.22 -14.65 10.79
N GLU A 286 9.93 -13.70 11.41
CA GLU A 286 10.85 -12.80 10.73
C GLU A 286 12.17 -13.49 10.34
N GLU A 287 12.71 -14.33 11.21
CA GLU A 287 13.92 -15.10 10.89
C GLU A 287 13.62 -16.20 9.86
N LEU A 288 12.39 -16.74 9.86
CA LEU A 288 11.94 -17.72 8.87
C LEU A 288 12.09 -17.22 7.43
N VAL A 289 11.92 -15.92 7.17
CA VAL A 289 12.09 -15.34 5.82
C VAL A 289 13.46 -15.68 5.24
N SER A 290 14.51 -15.62 6.06
CA SER A 290 15.88 -15.92 5.64
C SER A 290 16.14 -17.40 5.35
N SER A 291 15.27 -18.29 5.84
CA SER A 291 15.37 -19.74 5.65
C SER A 291 14.57 -20.27 4.45
N ALA A 292 13.72 -19.44 3.84
CA ALA A 292 12.94 -19.83 2.67
C ALA A 292 13.85 -20.03 1.45
N THR A 293 13.68 -21.17 0.77
CA THR A 293 14.55 -21.55 -0.37
C THR A 293 13.85 -21.41 -1.72
N ASN A 294 12.53 -21.24 -1.73
CA ASN A 294 11.72 -21.08 -2.93
C ASN A 294 10.64 -20.01 -2.70
N HIS A 295 10.04 -19.55 -3.80
CA HIS A 295 9.05 -18.47 -3.77
C HIS A 295 7.79 -18.81 -2.96
N VAL A 296 7.34 -20.06 -2.98
CA VAL A 296 6.11 -20.48 -2.29
C VAL A 296 6.29 -20.40 -0.77
N ASP A 297 7.43 -20.86 -0.25
CA ASP A 297 7.77 -20.73 1.16
C ASP A 297 7.84 -19.26 1.59
N THR A 298 8.48 -18.41 0.78
CA THR A 298 8.53 -16.97 1.04
C THR A 298 7.12 -16.38 1.12
N TRP A 299 6.21 -16.77 0.21
CA TRP A 299 4.83 -16.29 0.21
C TRP A 299 4.08 -16.67 1.48
N PHE A 300 4.22 -17.90 1.96
CA PHE A 300 3.61 -18.33 3.21
C PHE A 300 4.09 -17.49 4.40
N ILE A 301 5.38 -17.23 4.51
CA ILE A 301 5.91 -16.46 5.64
C ILE A 301 5.46 -15.00 5.57
N VAL A 302 5.53 -14.41 4.38
CA VAL A 302 5.11 -13.02 4.12
C VAL A 302 3.64 -12.83 4.47
N ASP A 303 2.79 -13.79 4.14
CA ASP A 303 1.37 -13.77 4.43
C ASP A 303 1.08 -13.76 5.95
N ILE A 304 1.82 -14.54 6.75
CA ILE A 304 1.74 -14.50 8.22
C ILE A 304 2.17 -13.13 8.75
N LEU A 305 3.31 -12.63 8.28
CA LEU A 305 3.90 -11.36 8.74
C LEU A 305 3.00 -10.18 8.42
N PHE A 306 2.54 -10.07 7.17
CA PHE A 306 1.67 -8.98 6.73
C PHE A 306 0.29 -9.04 7.37
N SER A 307 -0.27 -10.23 7.59
CA SER A 307 -1.50 -10.39 8.37
C SER A 307 -1.29 -9.90 9.81
N SER A 308 -0.18 -10.27 10.45
CA SER A 308 0.13 -9.88 11.82
C SER A 308 0.35 -8.37 11.94
N TYR A 309 1.18 -7.77 11.08
CA TYR A 309 1.41 -6.32 11.07
C TYR A 309 0.11 -5.53 10.87
N LYS A 310 -0.73 -5.96 9.92
CA LYS A 310 -2.06 -5.37 9.71
C LYS A 310 -2.91 -5.45 10.98
N MET A 311 -3.01 -6.62 11.60
CA MET A 311 -3.80 -6.81 12.82
C MET A 311 -3.29 -5.96 13.98
N LEU A 312 -1.97 -5.90 14.20
CA LEU A 312 -1.37 -5.04 15.23
C LEU A 312 -1.73 -3.57 15.01
N ILE A 313 -1.64 -3.09 13.77
CA ILE A 313 -2.04 -1.73 13.42
C ILE A 313 -3.52 -1.50 13.71
N VAL A 314 -4.40 -2.34 13.15
CA VAL A 314 -5.86 -2.16 13.26
C VAL A 314 -6.32 -2.25 14.72
N PHE A 315 -5.85 -3.25 15.47
CA PHE A 315 -6.26 -3.42 16.87
C PHE A 315 -5.80 -2.25 17.73
N THR A 316 -4.58 -1.77 17.53
CA THR A 316 -4.06 -0.59 18.24
C THR A 316 -4.89 0.65 17.88
N GLN A 317 -5.18 0.88 16.61
CA GLN A 317 -5.98 2.03 16.16
C GLN A 317 -7.45 1.95 16.59
N SER A 318 -7.95 0.74 16.85
CA SER A 318 -9.33 0.54 17.30
C SER A 318 -9.53 0.94 18.77
N LYS A 319 -8.45 1.02 19.58
CA LYS A 319 -8.54 1.42 20.98
C LYS A 319 -9.16 2.81 21.10
N ARG A 320 -10.14 2.95 21.98
CA ARG A 320 -10.87 4.21 22.20
C ARG A 320 -9.97 5.30 22.77
N CYS A 321 -8.96 4.93 23.57
CA CYS A 321 -7.95 5.89 24.02
C CYS A 321 -7.16 6.53 22.86
N ASN A 322 -7.06 5.86 21.71
CA ASN A 322 -6.36 6.35 20.54
C ASN A 322 -7.25 7.16 19.58
N GLN A 323 -8.59 6.98 19.62
CA GLN A 323 -9.52 7.64 18.70
C GLN A 323 -9.54 9.18 18.83
N ASN A 324 -9.29 9.69 20.04
CA ASN A 324 -9.21 11.14 20.32
C ASN A 324 -7.78 11.67 20.36
N SER A 325 -6.79 10.80 20.11
CA SER A 325 -5.39 11.22 20.06
C SER A 325 -5.15 12.04 18.80
N GLN A 326 -4.49 13.19 18.97
CA GLN A 326 -4.02 13.99 17.83
C GLN A 326 -2.93 13.25 17.02
N PHE A 327 -2.30 12.23 17.62
CA PHE A 327 -1.14 11.53 17.06
C PHE A 327 -1.33 10.01 16.99
N LEU A 328 -0.71 9.40 15.99
CA LEU A 328 -0.64 7.95 15.88
C LEU A 328 0.30 7.36 16.97
N PRO A 329 -0.03 6.23 17.60
CA PRO A 329 0.87 5.53 18.50
C PRO A 329 2.16 5.11 17.78
N ARG A 330 3.32 5.34 18.42
CA ARG A 330 4.64 5.09 17.82
C ARG A 330 4.79 3.67 17.28
N HIS A 331 4.38 2.69 18.08
CA HIS A 331 4.42 1.28 17.71
C HIS A 331 3.62 1.00 16.43
N THR A 332 2.47 1.67 16.20
CA THR A 332 1.69 1.51 14.97
C THR A 332 2.48 1.95 13.75
N VAL A 333 3.15 3.09 13.84
CA VAL A 333 3.97 3.66 12.75
C VAL A 333 5.18 2.76 12.47
N ASP A 334 5.86 2.30 13.52
CA ASP A 334 7.04 1.43 13.38
C ASP A 334 6.67 0.08 12.72
N VAL A 335 5.52 -0.49 13.08
CA VAL A 335 4.98 -1.70 12.43
C VAL A 335 4.60 -1.43 10.97
N ALA A 336 3.99 -0.28 10.65
CA ALA A 336 3.65 0.09 9.28
C ALA A 336 4.91 0.25 8.40
N ARG A 337 5.93 0.94 8.92
CA ARG A 337 7.23 1.09 8.28
C ARG A 337 7.89 -0.24 8.02
N LYS A 338 7.90 -1.12 9.03
CA LYS A 338 8.45 -2.47 8.91
C LYS A 338 7.74 -3.29 7.83
N SER A 339 6.40 -3.25 7.80
CA SER A 339 5.59 -3.92 6.79
C SER A 339 5.94 -3.47 5.37
N LEU A 340 6.01 -2.14 5.15
CA LEU A 340 6.30 -1.59 3.83
C LEU A 340 7.74 -1.80 3.39
N ARG A 341 8.73 -1.73 4.29
CA ARG A 341 10.13 -2.07 3.96
C ARG A 341 10.26 -3.51 3.49
N MET A 342 9.59 -4.43 4.18
CA MET A 342 9.58 -5.84 3.80
C MET A 342 8.88 -6.04 2.45
N PHE A 343 7.75 -5.38 2.23
CA PHE A 343 7.05 -5.40 0.95
C PHE A 343 7.91 -4.84 -0.19
N GLN A 344 8.60 -3.71 0.04
CA GLN A 344 9.56 -3.14 -0.90
C GLN A 344 10.68 -4.12 -1.23
N SER A 345 11.30 -4.73 -0.21
CA SER A 345 12.37 -5.71 -0.42
C SER A 345 11.89 -6.88 -1.29
N LEU A 346 10.68 -7.37 -1.04
CA LEU A 346 10.09 -8.49 -1.78
C LEU A 346 9.75 -8.13 -3.24
N MET A 347 9.26 -6.92 -3.47
CA MET A 347 8.76 -6.48 -4.78
C MET A 347 9.76 -5.68 -5.61
N SER A 348 10.95 -5.38 -5.08
CA SER A 348 11.94 -4.51 -5.73
C SER A 348 12.49 -5.01 -7.08
N SER A 349 12.24 -6.28 -7.46
CA SER A 349 12.67 -6.84 -8.73
C SER A 349 11.73 -6.48 -9.89
N VAL A 350 12.26 -6.34 -11.11
CA VAL A 350 11.46 -6.06 -12.32
C VAL A 350 10.43 -7.17 -12.61
N LEU A 351 10.68 -8.39 -12.13
CA LEU A 351 9.79 -9.54 -12.30
C LEU A 351 8.44 -9.35 -11.59
N HIS A 352 8.43 -8.60 -10.47
CA HIS A 352 7.24 -8.41 -9.62
C HIS A 352 6.51 -7.09 -9.86
N ALA A 353 7.01 -6.21 -10.74
CA ALA A 353 6.39 -4.92 -11.02
C ALA A 353 4.94 -5.00 -11.57
N TYR A 354 4.48 -6.18 -11.98
CA TYR A 354 3.14 -6.41 -12.56
C TYR A 354 2.21 -7.26 -11.67
N TRP A 355 2.67 -7.63 -10.46
CA TRP A 355 1.98 -8.57 -9.58
C TRP A 355 2.11 -8.16 -8.11
N GLY A 356 1.20 -8.60 -7.24
CA GLY A 356 1.22 -8.26 -5.81
C GLY A 356 0.27 -7.13 -5.45
N ILE A 357 -0.63 -6.76 -6.37
CA ILE A 357 -1.71 -5.81 -6.13
C ILE A 357 -2.68 -6.35 -5.09
N SER A 358 -2.93 -7.67 -5.11
CA SER A 358 -3.78 -8.31 -4.09
C SER A 358 -3.21 -8.11 -2.68
N LEU A 359 -1.88 -8.14 -2.52
CA LEU A 359 -1.23 -7.90 -1.22
C LEU A 359 -1.35 -6.46 -0.78
N ILE A 360 -1.33 -5.51 -1.72
CA ILE A 360 -1.57 -4.11 -1.40
C ILE A 360 -3.00 -3.95 -0.87
N LEU A 361 -3.98 -4.48 -1.61
CA LEU A 361 -5.38 -4.41 -1.26
C LEU A 361 -5.70 -5.09 0.07
N MET A 362 -5.15 -6.29 0.28
CA MET A 362 -5.42 -7.11 1.46
C MET A 362 -4.59 -6.70 2.67
N HIS A 363 -3.37 -6.20 2.49
CA HIS A 363 -2.44 -6.01 3.60
C HIS A 363 -1.80 -4.64 3.65
N GLN A 364 -1.20 -4.16 2.56
CA GLN A 364 -0.28 -3.02 2.61
C GLN A 364 -0.95 -1.65 2.56
N PHE A 365 -2.22 -1.55 2.18
CA PHE A 365 -2.92 -0.27 2.21
C PHE A 365 -2.97 0.33 3.61
N ILE A 366 -3.24 -0.46 4.64
CA ILE A 366 -3.31 0.03 6.01
C ILE A 366 -1.95 0.61 6.45
N PRO A 367 -0.82 -0.13 6.36
CA PRO A 367 0.51 0.43 6.56
C PRO A 367 0.81 1.69 5.72
N PHE A 368 0.43 1.69 4.44
CA PHE A 368 0.63 2.84 3.53
C PHE A 368 -0.10 4.09 4.03
N PHE A 369 -1.38 3.96 4.39
CA PHE A 369 -2.15 5.07 4.92
C PHE A 369 -1.65 5.52 6.29
N ILE A 370 -1.18 4.60 7.15
CA ILE A 370 -0.56 4.96 8.43
C ILE A 370 0.70 5.81 8.20
N LEU A 371 1.59 5.41 7.28
CA LEU A 371 2.77 6.23 6.99
C LEU A 371 2.41 7.56 6.34
N CYS A 372 1.46 7.58 5.39
CA CYS A 372 1.00 8.84 4.81
C CYS A 372 0.40 9.75 5.90
N ALA A 373 -0.40 9.20 6.81
CA ALA A 373 -0.99 9.93 7.92
C ALA A 373 0.06 10.40 8.94
N GLU A 374 1.12 9.62 9.19
CA GLU A 374 2.26 10.05 10.01
C GLU A 374 3.00 11.20 9.31
N ILE A 375 3.32 11.10 8.02
CA ILE A 375 4.00 12.17 7.26
C ILE A 375 3.15 13.46 7.27
N ILE A 376 1.83 13.33 7.15
CA ILE A 376 0.90 14.46 7.16
C ILE A 376 0.64 14.97 8.60
N GLY A 377 0.72 14.13 9.62
CA GLY A 377 0.21 14.44 10.96
C GLY A 377 1.27 14.61 12.04
N SER A 378 2.50 14.14 11.83
CA SER A 378 3.45 13.87 12.90
C SER A 378 4.68 14.75 12.95
N HIS A 379 5.14 14.81 14.19
CA HIS A 379 6.20 15.57 14.82
C HIS A 379 7.38 14.68 15.24
N ARG A 380 7.59 13.52 14.60
CA ARG A 380 8.64 12.55 15.00
C ARG A 380 9.57 12.25 13.83
N TYR A 381 10.79 12.76 13.96
CA TYR A 381 11.54 13.27 12.80
C TYR A 381 12.56 12.33 12.19
N ASN A 382 13.06 11.34 12.93
CA ASN A 382 14.26 10.60 12.54
C ASN A 382 14.03 9.57 11.42
N GLU A 383 12.78 9.36 10.98
CA GLU A 383 12.41 8.28 10.05
C GLU A 383 11.44 8.74 8.93
N LEU A 384 11.17 10.07 8.81
CA LEU A 384 10.21 10.62 7.85
C LEU A 384 10.67 10.53 6.38
N GLU A 385 11.98 10.55 6.09
CA GLU A 385 12.47 10.35 4.71
C GLU A 385 12.31 8.91 4.29
N ASP A 386 12.66 7.97 5.17
CA ASP A 386 12.44 6.55 4.91
C ASP A 386 10.95 6.28 4.65
N ASP A 387 10.07 6.90 5.44
CA ASP A 387 8.62 6.82 5.23
C ASP A 387 8.20 7.40 3.89
N PHE A 388 8.73 8.57 3.50
CA PHE A 388 8.43 9.19 2.22
C PHE A 388 9.00 8.39 1.03
N ILE A 389 10.19 7.79 1.18
CA ILE A 389 10.80 6.88 0.19
C ILE A 389 9.92 5.65 0.02
N LEU A 390 9.40 5.07 1.11
CA LEU A 390 8.50 3.92 1.05
C LEU A 390 7.16 4.26 0.40
N VAL A 391 6.56 5.40 0.76
CA VAL A 391 5.32 5.89 0.16
C VAL A 391 5.49 6.20 -1.33
N SER A 392 6.60 6.84 -1.70
CA SER A 392 6.93 7.13 -3.11
C SER A 392 7.23 5.86 -3.89
N TRP A 393 7.97 4.92 -3.31
CA TRP A 393 8.23 3.63 -3.94
C TRP A 393 6.94 2.84 -4.19
N LEU A 394 6.02 2.78 -3.22
CA LEU A 394 4.74 2.09 -3.41
C LEU A 394 3.92 2.77 -4.51
N ASN A 395 3.93 4.10 -4.56
CA ASN A 395 3.31 4.85 -5.65
C ASN A 395 3.90 4.45 -7.01
N ASP A 396 5.23 4.47 -7.16
CA ASP A 396 5.90 4.15 -8.42
C ASP A 396 5.70 2.69 -8.83
N PHE A 397 5.67 1.79 -7.85
CA PHE A 397 5.36 0.38 -8.06
C PHE A 397 3.96 0.19 -8.66
N VAL A 398 2.94 0.82 -8.06
CA VAL A 398 1.56 0.73 -8.55
C VAL A 398 1.39 1.45 -9.90
N ASP A 399 2.06 2.60 -10.08
CA ASP A 399 2.01 3.35 -11.33
C ASP A 399 2.57 2.54 -12.50
N LYS A 400 3.73 1.91 -12.29
CA LYS A 400 4.33 1.00 -13.27
C LYS A 400 3.46 -0.20 -13.58
N ALA A 401 2.78 -0.77 -12.58
CA ALA A 401 1.83 -1.85 -12.81
C ALA A 401 0.65 -1.38 -13.69
N ALA A 402 0.18 -0.14 -13.48
CA ALA A 402 -0.95 0.44 -14.19
C ALA A 402 -0.67 0.86 -15.65
N GLU A 403 0.61 1.05 -16.04
CA GLU A 403 1.00 1.38 -17.42
C GLU A 403 0.48 0.35 -18.44
N GLU A 404 0.59 -0.95 -18.11
CA GLU A 404 0.12 -2.05 -18.97
C GLU A 404 -1.21 -2.66 -18.50
N ARG A 405 -1.71 -2.29 -17.31
CA ARG A 405 -2.93 -2.82 -16.71
C ARG A 405 -3.90 -1.69 -16.34
N PRO A 406 -4.75 -1.25 -17.28
CA PRO A 406 -5.62 -0.09 -17.07
C PRO A 406 -6.61 -0.29 -15.91
N GLU A 407 -6.96 -1.53 -15.56
CA GLU A 407 -7.79 -1.83 -14.39
C GLU A 407 -7.16 -1.41 -13.05
N LEU A 408 -5.85 -1.16 -13.00
CA LEU A 408 -5.12 -0.71 -11.81
C LEU A 408 -5.06 0.81 -11.64
N ARG A 409 -5.55 1.58 -12.62
CA ARG A 409 -5.58 3.05 -12.55
C ARG A 409 -6.22 3.61 -11.28
N PRO A 410 -7.33 3.04 -10.75
CA PRO A 410 -7.91 3.47 -9.48
C PRO A 410 -6.95 3.45 -8.29
N ILE A 411 -6.18 2.37 -8.14
CA ILE A 411 -5.24 2.23 -7.03
C ILE A 411 -4.01 3.13 -7.21
N ALA A 412 -3.54 3.29 -8.46
CA ALA A 412 -2.47 4.23 -8.80
C ALA A 412 -2.87 5.66 -8.45
N ALA A 413 -4.10 6.08 -8.81
CA ALA A 413 -4.62 7.39 -8.50
C ALA A 413 -4.68 7.68 -6.99
N ILE A 414 -5.08 6.69 -6.18
CA ILE A 414 -5.10 6.82 -4.71
C ILE A 414 -3.68 6.98 -4.16
N ALA A 415 -2.75 6.13 -4.58
CA ALA A 415 -1.36 6.21 -4.15
C ALA A 415 -0.75 7.58 -4.52
N LYS A 416 -0.95 8.03 -5.77
CA LYS A 416 -0.50 9.34 -6.27
C LYS A 416 -1.06 10.48 -5.46
N ALA A 417 -2.37 10.48 -5.19
CA ALA A 417 -3.03 11.53 -4.43
C ALA A 417 -2.48 11.66 -3.01
N MET A 418 -2.22 10.53 -2.35
CA MET A 418 -1.64 10.50 -1.00
C MET A 418 -0.19 10.99 -1.01
N THR A 419 0.62 10.57 -1.98
CA THR A 419 2.02 11.03 -2.12
C THR A 419 2.10 12.53 -2.41
N ILE A 420 1.22 13.08 -3.26
CA ILE A 420 1.13 14.53 -3.53
C ILE A 420 0.76 15.31 -2.25
N ALA A 421 -0.14 14.77 -1.42
CA ALA A 421 -0.50 15.40 -0.17
C ALA A 421 0.71 15.57 0.77
N CYS A 422 1.60 14.59 0.81
CA CYS A 422 2.86 14.66 1.55
C CYS A 422 3.82 15.76 1.02
N GLN A 423 3.76 16.17 -0.25
CA GLN A 423 4.70 17.13 -0.86
C GLN A 423 4.37 18.61 -0.63
N LYS A 424 3.09 19.00 -0.49
CA LYS A 424 2.67 20.40 -0.26
C LYS A 424 3.02 20.92 1.15
N TRP A 425 3.67 20.10 1.95
CA TRP A 425 3.88 20.29 3.38
C TRP A 425 4.95 21.35 3.71
N CYS A 426 5.91 21.63 2.82
CA CYS A 426 6.95 22.65 3.08
C CYS A 426 6.37 24.05 3.29
N TYR A 427 5.36 24.45 2.49
CA TYR A 427 4.76 25.77 2.63
C TYR A 427 3.88 25.87 3.88
N ILE A 428 3.13 24.82 4.16
CA ILE A 428 2.31 24.70 5.37
C ILE A 428 3.21 24.79 6.61
N GLY A 429 4.36 24.09 6.61
CA GLY A 429 5.31 24.10 7.72
C GLY A 429 5.91 25.48 7.97
N LYS A 430 6.25 26.23 6.91
CA LYS A 430 6.72 27.61 7.05
C LYS A 430 5.67 28.49 7.73
N ARG A 431 4.40 28.45 7.28
CA ARG A 431 3.31 29.23 7.90
C ARG A 431 3.10 28.88 9.36
N LYS A 432 3.20 27.59 9.71
CA LYS A 432 3.08 27.16 11.11
C LYS A 432 4.26 27.62 11.97
N LEU A 433 5.50 27.59 11.46
CA LEU A 433 6.67 28.17 12.14
C LEU A 433 6.48 29.66 12.40
N ASP A 434 6.08 30.45 11.39
CA ASP A 434 5.84 31.89 11.56
C ASP A 434 4.77 32.16 12.63
N ARG A 435 3.68 31.38 12.61
CA ARG A 435 2.62 31.47 13.61
C ARG A 435 3.15 31.14 15.00
N ALA A 436 4.02 30.14 15.14
CA ALA A 436 4.65 29.79 16.39
C ALA A 436 5.54 30.92 16.94
N ILE A 437 6.39 31.49 16.09
CA ILE A 437 7.26 32.63 16.45
C ILE A 437 6.40 33.81 16.91
N GLY A 438 5.37 34.17 16.13
CA GLY A 438 4.48 35.28 16.46
C GLY A 438 3.69 35.05 17.75
N LEU A 439 3.26 33.80 18.01
CA LEU A 439 2.63 33.43 19.27
C LEU A 439 3.62 33.54 20.44
N TYR A 440 4.81 32.93 20.32
CA TYR A 440 5.87 32.99 21.34
C TYR A 440 6.19 34.42 21.74
N GLN A 441 6.46 35.30 20.77
CA GLN A 441 6.79 36.71 21.02
C GLN A 441 5.65 37.48 21.70
N LYS A 442 4.40 37.04 21.51
CA LYS A 442 3.22 37.66 22.10
C LYS A 442 2.90 37.14 23.51
N VAL A 443 3.09 35.84 23.76
CA VAL A 443 2.60 35.17 24.97
C VAL A 443 3.69 34.78 25.97
N TYR A 444 4.93 34.56 25.51
CA TYR A 444 6.02 34.10 26.39
C TYR A 444 6.69 35.28 27.10
N PRO A 445 6.93 35.21 28.43
CA PRO A 445 7.62 36.26 29.17
C PRO A 445 9.02 36.54 28.60
N GLY A 446 9.30 37.79 28.24
CA GLY A 446 10.57 38.17 27.60
C GLY A 446 10.67 37.81 26.10
N GLY A 447 9.73 37.02 25.57
CA GLY A 447 9.74 36.58 24.18
C GLY A 447 9.68 37.72 23.16
N ARG A 448 9.06 38.85 23.51
CA ARG A 448 8.93 40.03 22.63
C ARG A 448 10.28 40.64 22.23
N SER A 449 11.31 40.49 23.07
CA SER A 449 12.67 40.96 22.79
C SER A 449 13.54 39.93 22.10
N ASP A 450 13.05 38.69 21.92
CA ASP A 450 13.84 37.62 21.31
C ASP A 450 13.82 37.71 19.80
N ILE A 451 15.01 37.53 19.22
CA ILE A 451 15.27 37.67 17.78
C ILE A 451 15.48 36.27 17.20
N PHE A 452 14.67 35.91 16.21
CA PHE A 452 14.78 34.65 15.48
C PHE A 452 15.54 34.89 14.17
N SER A 453 16.72 34.28 14.03
CA SER A 453 17.46 34.23 12.76
C SER A 453 17.18 32.90 12.08
N ILE A 454 16.55 32.94 10.91
CA ILE A 454 16.18 31.76 10.12
C ILE A 454 17.13 31.67 8.93
N LYS A 455 17.78 30.52 8.77
CA LYS A 455 18.63 30.22 7.62
C LYS A 455 18.04 29.09 6.79
N TRP A 456 17.80 29.36 5.51
CA TRP A 456 17.27 28.39 4.55
C TRP A 456 18.40 27.62 3.87
N ARG A 457 18.17 26.32 3.67
CA ARG A 457 19.14 25.37 3.11
C ARG A 457 18.52 24.65 1.89
N PRO A 458 19.28 24.41 0.81
CA PRO A 458 18.74 23.86 -0.43
C PRO A 458 18.41 22.36 -0.32
N TYR A 459 17.32 21.94 -0.98
CA TYR A 459 16.91 20.53 -1.15
C TYR A 459 16.08 20.39 -2.43
N TYR A 460 16.52 19.54 -3.37
CA TYR A 460 15.85 19.37 -4.67
C TYR A 460 14.87 18.19 -4.65
N LEU A 461 13.58 18.49 -4.88
CA LEU A 461 12.52 17.47 -5.02
C LEU A 461 12.41 16.88 -6.44
N ASN A 462 12.95 17.57 -7.46
CA ASN A 462 12.92 17.15 -8.87
C ASN A 462 11.52 16.75 -9.38
N TYR A 463 10.50 17.57 -9.06
CA TYR A 463 9.10 17.23 -9.34
C TYR A 463 8.70 17.32 -10.82
N ASN A 464 9.36 18.18 -11.61
CA ASN A 464 9.19 18.22 -13.05
C ASN A 464 10.25 17.33 -13.72
N PRO A 465 9.86 16.24 -14.43
CA PRO A 465 10.81 15.38 -15.13
C PRO A 465 11.31 15.98 -16.46
N HIS A 466 10.64 17.02 -16.98
CA HIS A 466 11.01 17.67 -18.23
C HIS A 466 12.18 18.65 -18.03
N PRO A 467 13.03 18.85 -19.05
CA PRO A 467 14.13 19.81 -18.99
C PRO A 467 13.68 21.27 -19.12
N TYR A 468 12.39 21.52 -19.37
CA TYR A 468 11.79 22.85 -19.52
C TYR A 468 10.56 23.01 -18.61
N SER A 469 10.19 24.27 -18.35
CA SER A 469 9.00 24.58 -17.56
C SER A 469 7.72 24.19 -18.30
N VAL A 470 6.79 23.56 -17.59
CA VAL A 470 5.51 23.08 -18.13
C VAL A 470 4.35 23.60 -17.27
N PRO A 471 3.11 23.70 -17.81
CA PRO A 471 1.98 24.09 -17.01
C PRO A 471 1.75 23.12 -15.84
N LYS A 472 1.52 23.66 -14.64
CA LYS A 472 1.19 22.86 -13.46
C LYS A 472 -0.08 22.06 -13.66
N SER A 473 -1.07 22.66 -14.31
CA SER A 473 -2.30 21.96 -14.68
C SER A 473 -1.99 20.78 -15.58
N GLU A 474 -1.08 20.90 -16.55
CA GLU A 474 -0.72 19.77 -17.42
C GLU A 474 -0.01 18.66 -16.67
N LEU A 475 0.95 18.96 -15.77
CA LEU A 475 1.57 17.91 -14.95
C LEU A 475 0.58 17.28 -13.98
N ILE A 476 -0.33 18.08 -13.41
CA ILE A 476 -1.36 17.59 -12.50
C ILE A 476 -2.39 16.76 -13.28
N ASP A 477 -2.78 17.20 -14.46
CA ASP A 477 -3.75 16.52 -15.32
C ASP A 477 -3.16 15.26 -15.92
N ASP A 478 -1.87 15.25 -16.27
CA ASP A 478 -1.13 14.06 -16.68
C ASP A 478 -1.03 13.06 -15.51
N ARG A 479 -0.55 13.53 -14.34
CA ARG A 479 -0.40 12.68 -13.15
C ARG A 479 -1.72 12.19 -12.57
N LEU A 480 -2.81 12.96 -12.72
CA LEU A 480 -4.15 12.63 -12.24
C LEU A 480 -5.10 12.32 -13.40
N SER A 481 -4.58 11.98 -14.58
CA SER A 481 -5.37 11.69 -15.79
C SER A 481 -6.37 10.55 -15.57
N ASP A 482 -6.00 9.63 -14.68
CA ASP A 482 -6.78 8.47 -14.26
C ASP A 482 -7.91 8.80 -13.25
N MET A 483 -8.02 10.05 -12.78
CA MET A 483 -9.06 10.48 -11.85
C MET A 483 -10.24 11.16 -12.56
N THR A 484 -11.44 10.84 -12.09
CA THR A 484 -12.64 11.59 -12.45
C THR A 484 -12.54 13.05 -11.98
N LEU A 485 -13.35 13.93 -12.59
CA LEU A 485 -13.41 15.33 -12.18
C LEU A 485 -13.81 15.48 -10.70
N GLU A 486 -14.78 14.68 -10.22
CA GLU A 486 -15.25 14.71 -8.84
C GLU A 486 -14.14 14.35 -7.84
N GLN A 487 -13.33 13.34 -8.16
CA GLN A 487 -12.19 12.92 -7.34
C GLN A 487 -11.12 13.99 -7.23
N ARG A 488 -10.75 14.59 -8.37
CA ARG A 488 -9.82 15.72 -8.39
C ARG A 488 -10.37 16.87 -7.55
N MET A 489 -11.65 17.20 -7.69
CA MET A 489 -12.29 18.25 -6.89
C MET A 489 -12.26 17.98 -5.39
N SER A 490 -12.56 16.75 -4.95
CA SER A 490 -12.51 16.35 -3.55
C SER A 490 -11.10 16.47 -2.96
N LEU A 491 -10.10 15.96 -3.69
CA LEU A 491 -8.68 16.06 -3.33
C LEU A 491 -8.23 17.51 -3.15
N PHE A 492 -8.50 18.36 -4.16
CA PHE A 492 -8.17 19.78 -4.09
C PHE A 492 -8.94 20.51 -2.99
N SER A 493 -10.20 20.16 -2.75
CA SER A 493 -11.01 20.76 -1.69
C SER A 493 -10.40 20.53 -0.30
N ARG A 494 -9.99 19.29 0.00
CA ARG A 494 -9.36 18.94 1.28
C ARG A 494 -8.00 19.63 1.44
N MET A 495 -7.19 19.67 0.38
CA MET A 495 -5.92 20.39 0.38
C MET A 495 -6.11 21.90 0.60
N ASN A 496 -7.10 22.48 -0.06
CA ASN A 496 -7.46 23.89 0.11
C ASN A 496 -7.98 24.18 1.53
N GLN A 497 -8.68 23.25 2.17
CA GLN A 497 -9.11 23.40 3.56
C GLN A 497 -7.91 23.46 4.52
N ILE A 498 -6.91 22.59 4.33
CA ILE A 498 -5.68 22.59 5.13
C ILE A 498 -4.90 23.89 4.89
N GLY A 499 -4.73 24.31 3.63
CA GLY A 499 -4.09 25.59 3.31
C GLY A 499 -4.78 26.77 4.00
N ARG A 500 -6.10 26.85 3.91
CA ARG A 500 -6.89 27.92 4.54
C ARG A 500 -6.73 27.99 6.05
N SER A 501 -6.54 26.87 6.75
CA SER A 501 -6.37 26.88 8.21
C SER A 501 -5.06 27.53 8.66
N VAL A 502 -4.08 27.65 7.75
CA VAL A 502 -2.79 28.32 7.96
C VAL A 502 -2.61 29.56 7.08
N GLY A 503 -3.69 30.07 6.48
CA GLY A 503 -3.69 31.30 5.69
C GLY A 503 -3.12 31.17 4.26
N ILE A 504 -3.10 29.96 3.69
CA ILE A 504 -2.66 29.71 2.31
C ILE A 504 -3.87 29.50 1.40
N HIS A 505 -3.90 30.22 0.29
CA HIS A 505 -4.89 30.07 -0.78
C HIS A 505 -4.29 29.36 -1.99
N PHE A 506 -4.13 28.04 -1.89
CA PHE A 506 -3.56 27.23 -2.97
C PHE A 506 -4.30 27.45 -4.30
N LYS A 507 -3.51 27.69 -5.35
CA LYS A 507 -3.92 27.76 -6.75
C LYS A 507 -3.30 26.61 -7.55
N GLY A 508 -4.03 26.16 -8.57
CA GLY A 508 -3.64 24.99 -9.38
C GLY A 508 -2.94 25.34 -10.69
N GLY A 509 -3.00 26.60 -11.14
CA GLY A 509 -2.41 27.04 -12.40
C GLY A 509 -0.94 27.45 -12.30
N GLY A 510 -0.47 28.11 -13.36
CA GLY A 510 0.92 28.54 -13.51
C GLY A 510 1.82 27.47 -14.09
N MET A 511 3.13 27.70 -14.02
CA MET A 511 4.15 26.81 -14.60
C MET A 511 5.08 26.24 -13.54
N ILE A 512 5.71 25.12 -13.87
CA ILE A 512 6.69 24.46 -13.02
C ILE A 512 7.89 23.99 -13.84
N GLY A 513 9.07 24.48 -13.48
CA GLY A 513 10.35 24.10 -14.05
C GLY A 513 11.36 23.66 -12.99
N ASN A 514 12.64 23.70 -13.35
CA ASN A 514 13.74 23.38 -12.45
C ASN A 514 13.89 24.47 -11.35
N THR A 515 14.05 24.07 -10.09
CA THR A 515 14.16 24.98 -8.94
C THR A 515 15.61 25.35 -8.57
N ARG A 516 16.62 24.83 -9.30
CA ARG A 516 18.05 25.07 -9.04
C ARG A 516 18.38 26.55 -8.92
N ASP A 517 17.94 27.37 -9.87
CA ASP A 517 18.20 28.82 -9.83
C ASP A 517 17.48 29.53 -8.68
N ALA A 518 16.27 29.08 -8.31
CA ALA A 518 15.58 29.59 -7.13
C ALA A 518 16.38 29.28 -5.85
N HIS A 519 16.90 28.07 -5.71
CA HIS A 519 17.76 27.69 -4.58
C HIS A 519 19.09 28.44 -4.58
N ARG A 520 19.71 28.64 -5.75
CA ARG A 520 20.93 29.44 -5.89
C ARG A 520 20.71 30.88 -5.45
N LEU A 521 19.61 31.48 -5.89
CA LEU A 521 19.25 32.83 -5.49
C LEU A 521 19.01 32.92 -3.98
N VAL A 522 18.26 31.99 -3.38
CA VAL A 522 18.03 31.94 -1.93
C VAL A 522 19.36 31.81 -1.15
N HIS A 523 20.30 31.00 -1.64
CA HIS A 523 21.63 30.89 -1.02
C HIS A 523 22.39 32.22 -1.07
N LEU A 524 22.46 32.85 -2.25
CA LEU A 524 23.15 34.14 -2.45
C LEU A 524 22.54 35.25 -1.60
N CYS A 525 21.21 35.31 -1.49
CA CYS A 525 20.51 36.26 -0.62
C CYS A 525 20.88 36.06 0.86
N GLY A 526 21.01 34.80 1.28
CA GLY A 526 21.45 34.45 2.64
C GLY A 526 22.88 34.87 2.97
N THR A 527 23.72 35.15 1.98
CA THR A 527 25.06 35.73 2.22
C THR A 527 25.00 37.22 2.58
N GLN A 528 23.89 37.91 2.26
CA GLN A 528 23.69 39.32 2.60
C GLN A 528 22.91 39.49 3.91
N SER A 529 21.77 38.82 4.05
CA SER A 529 20.91 38.93 5.25
C SER A 529 19.99 37.71 5.38
N SER A 530 19.85 37.20 6.62
CA SER A 530 18.86 36.15 6.93
C SER A 530 17.43 36.63 6.73
N GLU A 531 17.15 37.90 7.00
CA GLU A 531 15.82 38.51 6.88
C GLU A 531 15.41 38.58 5.41
N VAL A 532 16.32 39.05 4.54
CA VAL A 532 16.10 39.10 3.09
C VAL A 532 15.95 37.68 2.51
N GLN A 533 16.75 36.73 2.97
CA GLN A 533 16.60 35.32 2.59
C GLN A 533 15.22 34.77 2.95
N ASN A 534 14.77 35.01 4.19
CA ASN A 534 13.48 34.54 4.66
C ASN A 534 12.31 35.18 3.90
N ALA A 535 12.41 36.49 3.63
CA ALA A 535 11.43 37.22 2.82
C ALA A 535 11.36 36.69 1.38
N LEU A 536 12.51 36.37 0.76
CA LEU A 536 12.53 35.80 -0.57
C LEU A 536 11.90 34.40 -0.60
N VAL A 537 12.18 33.53 0.36
CA VAL A 537 11.58 32.19 0.40
C VAL A 537 10.06 32.27 0.54
N GLU A 538 9.55 33.16 1.39
CA GLU A 538 8.10 33.42 1.49
C GLU A 538 7.52 33.82 0.13
N LYS A 539 8.17 34.76 -0.56
CA LYS A 539 7.73 35.24 -1.87
C LYS A 539 7.78 34.15 -2.94
N ILE A 540 8.78 33.28 -2.93
CA ILE A 540 8.87 32.14 -3.85
C ILE A 540 7.73 31.15 -3.59
N LEU A 541 7.48 30.80 -2.32
CA LEU A 541 6.40 29.88 -1.95
C LEU A 541 5.03 30.46 -2.29
N GLU A 542 4.78 31.73 -1.99
CA GLU A 542 3.55 32.46 -2.36
C GLU A 542 3.40 32.55 -3.89
N ALA A 543 4.46 32.93 -4.60
CA ALA A 543 4.48 33.02 -6.05
C ALA A 543 4.12 31.68 -6.71
N TYR A 544 4.68 30.59 -6.19
CA TYR A 544 4.45 29.25 -6.69
C TYR A 544 3.08 28.68 -6.30
N HIS A 545 2.64 28.85 -5.05
CA HIS A 545 1.45 28.17 -4.54
C HIS A 545 0.16 29.01 -4.62
N GLU A 546 0.25 30.34 -4.62
CA GLU A 546 -0.91 31.24 -4.52
C GLU A 546 -1.06 32.20 -5.72
N LEU A 547 0.05 32.55 -6.40
CA LEU A 547 0.04 33.54 -7.50
C LEU A 547 0.26 32.95 -8.89
N GLU A 548 0.37 31.62 -8.99
CA GLU A 548 0.49 30.91 -10.27
C GLU A 548 1.71 31.36 -11.12
N LYS A 549 2.76 31.89 -10.49
CA LYS A 549 3.99 32.30 -11.18
C LYS A 549 4.94 31.11 -11.39
N ASP A 550 5.81 31.25 -12.40
CA ASP A 550 6.89 30.31 -12.72
C ASP A 550 8.17 30.66 -11.96
N ILE A 551 8.53 29.87 -10.94
CA ILE A 551 9.74 30.10 -10.15
C ILE A 551 11.03 29.59 -10.82
N SER A 552 10.95 29.07 -12.05
CA SER A 552 12.11 28.77 -12.89
C SER A 552 12.47 29.92 -13.85
N SER A 553 11.61 30.93 -13.98
CA SER A 553 11.89 32.14 -14.77
C SER A 553 12.82 33.07 -13.99
N LYS A 554 13.91 33.49 -14.63
CA LYS A 554 14.85 34.47 -14.08
C LYS A 554 14.19 35.83 -13.84
N GLU A 555 13.26 36.23 -14.70
CA GLU A 555 12.50 37.47 -14.59
C GLU A 555 11.63 37.44 -13.33
N VAL A 556 10.87 36.36 -13.12
CA VAL A 556 10.05 36.17 -11.90
C VAL A 556 10.94 36.16 -10.67
N LEU A 557 12.03 35.39 -10.67
CA LEU A 557 12.97 35.35 -9.54
C LEU A 557 13.58 36.73 -9.24
N THR A 558 13.87 37.52 -10.28
CA THR A 558 14.34 38.90 -10.13
C THR A 558 13.28 39.79 -9.48
N GLU A 559 12.03 39.73 -9.93
CA GLU A 559 10.93 40.47 -9.30
C GLU A 559 10.78 40.13 -7.81
N LEU A 560 10.76 38.83 -7.47
CA LEU A 560 10.59 38.38 -6.10
C LEU A 560 11.75 38.80 -5.20
N ALA A 561 12.98 38.79 -5.72
CA ALA A 561 14.17 39.25 -5.01
C ALA A 561 14.19 40.77 -4.79
N VAL A 562 13.77 41.55 -5.79
CA VAL A 562 13.64 43.00 -5.66
C VAL A 562 12.61 43.35 -4.59
N ASP A 563 11.46 42.68 -4.61
CA ASP A 563 10.43 42.88 -3.58
C ASP A 563 10.90 42.43 -2.18
N ALA A 564 11.87 41.51 -2.10
CA ALA A 564 12.53 41.12 -0.85
C ALA A 564 13.61 42.12 -0.39
N GLY A 565 13.90 43.16 -1.18
CA GLY A 565 14.81 44.25 -0.84
C GLY A 565 16.15 44.24 -1.56
N LEU A 566 16.31 43.45 -2.63
CA LEU A 566 17.58 43.35 -3.38
C LEU A 566 17.64 44.27 -4.59
N ASP A 567 18.87 44.60 -5.01
CA ASP A 567 19.10 45.35 -6.24
C ASP A 567 18.87 44.47 -7.48
N ALA A 568 18.03 44.96 -8.40
CA ALA A 568 17.64 44.21 -9.58
C ALA A 568 18.82 43.88 -10.51
N LYS A 569 19.83 44.76 -10.60
CA LYS A 569 21.00 44.53 -11.45
C LYS A 569 21.87 43.42 -10.86
N GLN A 570 22.11 43.47 -9.56
CA GLN A 570 22.84 42.43 -8.84
C GLN A 570 22.18 41.05 -8.99
N VAL A 571 20.86 40.97 -8.83
CA VAL A 571 20.13 39.68 -8.94
C VAL A 571 20.25 39.09 -10.35
N ARG A 572 20.13 39.91 -11.40
CA ARG A 572 20.32 39.44 -12.78
C ARG A 572 21.73 38.95 -13.03
N GLU A 573 22.74 39.69 -12.56
CA GLU A 573 24.14 39.27 -12.67
C GLU A 573 24.38 37.91 -11.98
N TRP A 574 23.75 37.66 -10.83
CA TRP A 574 23.80 36.36 -10.17
C TRP A 574 23.14 35.24 -10.97
N LEU A 575 21.91 35.47 -11.43
CA LEU A 575 21.14 34.48 -12.20
C LEU A 575 21.77 34.18 -13.57
N ASP A 576 22.49 35.13 -14.18
CA ASP A 576 23.19 34.96 -15.45
C ASP A 576 24.60 34.36 -15.29
N SER A 577 25.12 34.29 -14.08
CA SER A 577 26.37 33.61 -13.75
C SER A 577 26.12 32.18 -13.26
N GLU A 578 27.19 31.40 -13.06
CA GLU A 578 27.18 30.13 -12.32
C GLU A 578 27.60 30.32 -10.85
N LEU A 579 27.54 31.55 -10.32
CA LEU A 579 27.92 31.82 -8.94
C LEU A 579 27.09 30.96 -7.97
N ALA A 580 27.77 30.40 -6.97
CA ALA A 580 27.22 29.50 -5.94
C ALA A 580 26.56 28.21 -6.48
N ALA A 581 26.64 27.92 -7.77
CA ALA A 581 25.95 26.77 -8.36
C ALA A 581 26.48 25.43 -7.81
N ASP A 582 27.80 25.21 -7.87
CA ASP A 582 28.45 24.02 -7.31
C ASP A 582 28.27 23.92 -5.79
N VAL A 583 28.31 25.06 -5.10
CA VAL A 583 28.15 25.12 -3.63
C VAL A 583 26.75 24.68 -3.23
N VAL A 584 25.73 25.15 -3.94
CA VAL A 584 24.32 24.84 -3.66
C VAL A 584 24.00 23.41 -4.03
N ASP A 585 24.53 22.90 -5.14
CA ASP A 585 24.34 21.51 -5.54
C ASP A 585 25.02 20.55 -4.55
N GLU A 586 26.24 20.87 -4.12
CA GLU A 586 26.95 20.11 -3.09
C GLU A 586 26.26 20.21 -1.72
N GLU A 587 25.75 21.39 -1.36
CA GLU A 587 24.99 21.58 -0.12
C GLU A 587 23.65 20.84 -0.17
N ALA A 588 22.95 20.82 -1.31
CA ALA A 588 21.73 20.03 -1.49
C ALA A 588 22.01 18.53 -1.42
N ARG A 589 23.12 18.07 -2.02
CA ARG A 589 23.60 16.69 -1.90
C ARG A 589 23.91 16.33 -0.45
N LYS A 590 24.67 17.18 0.26
CA LYS A 590 24.94 17.00 1.69
C LYS A 590 23.69 17.05 2.53
N ASN A 591 22.75 17.96 2.29
CA ASN A 591 21.49 18.01 3.02
C ASN A 591 20.65 16.75 2.81
N LYS A 592 20.80 16.08 1.66
CA LYS A 592 20.19 14.79 1.37
C LYS A 592 20.95 13.64 2.06
N GLU A 593 22.28 13.69 2.12
CA GLU A 593 23.13 12.67 2.75
C GLU A 593 23.17 12.77 4.29
N GLU A 594 23.44 13.94 4.85
CA GLU A 594 23.27 14.25 6.28
C GLU A 594 21.81 14.13 6.71
N GLY A 595 20.90 14.28 5.74
CA GLY A 595 19.47 14.12 5.89
C GLY A 595 19.01 12.69 5.96
N SER A 596 19.80 11.68 5.51
CA SER A 596 19.47 10.33 4.99
C SER A 596 18.25 9.57 5.52
N ASN A 597 17.64 9.98 6.63
CA ASN A 597 16.41 9.42 7.22
C ASN A 597 15.31 10.48 7.50
N THR A 598 15.39 11.75 7.04
CA THR A 598 14.48 12.87 7.38
C THR A 598 14.02 13.75 6.19
N GLY A 599 12.71 13.77 5.91
CA GLY A 599 12.11 14.53 4.79
C GLY A 599 12.05 16.05 5.02
N VAL A 600 11.50 16.79 4.04
CA VAL A 600 11.29 18.26 4.13
C VAL A 600 9.81 18.60 4.47
N PRO A 601 9.51 19.71 5.16
CA PRO A 601 10.44 20.72 5.70
C PRO A 601 11.22 20.17 6.90
N ARG A 602 12.45 20.65 7.10
CA ARG A 602 13.31 20.28 8.24
C ARG A 602 13.87 21.54 8.89
N TYR A 603 13.83 21.58 10.21
CA TYR A 603 14.29 22.68 11.05
C TYR A 603 15.42 22.18 11.96
N VAL A 604 16.47 22.99 12.09
CA VAL A 604 17.55 22.77 13.05
C VAL A 604 17.67 24.06 13.87
N ILE A 605 17.38 23.97 15.17
CA ILE A 605 17.33 25.12 16.08
C ILE A 605 18.54 25.03 17.01
N GLN A 606 19.37 26.08 16.99
CA GLN A 606 20.63 26.18 17.74
C GLN A 606 21.59 24.98 17.56
N ASN A 607 21.54 24.28 16.42
CA ASN A 607 22.29 23.04 16.15
C ASN A 607 22.05 21.88 17.13
N VAL A 608 21.10 22.04 18.07
CA VAL A 608 20.80 21.08 19.14
C VAL A 608 19.44 20.43 18.89
N HIS A 609 18.40 21.23 18.69
CA HIS A 609 17.05 20.72 18.48
C HIS A 609 16.76 20.53 17.00
N ARG A 610 16.04 19.46 16.65
CA ARG A 610 15.68 19.12 15.27
C ARG A 610 14.17 18.88 15.20
N LEU A 611 13.53 19.49 14.20
CA LEU A 611 12.13 19.27 13.84
C LEU A 611 12.03 18.98 12.34
N ALA A 612 11.01 18.27 11.89
CA ALA A 612 10.74 17.96 10.50
C ALA A 612 9.24 17.74 10.27
N GLY A 613 8.68 18.21 9.15
CA GLY A 613 7.24 18.25 8.93
C GLY A 613 6.61 19.61 9.30
N ALA A 614 5.33 19.80 8.96
CA ALA A 614 4.58 21.01 9.28
C ALA A 614 3.92 20.89 10.66
N GLU A 615 4.75 21.03 11.69
CA GLU A 615 4.40 20.91 13.10
C GLU A 615 3.33 21.93 13.54
N ASP A 616 2.42 21.53 14.42
CA ASP A 616 1.63 22.48 15.23
C ASP A 616 2.50 23.55 15.91
N PRO A 617 2.06 24.82 15.92
CA PRO A 617 2.78 25.90 16.59
C PRO A 617 3.17 25.65 18.05
N SER A 618 2.43 24.81 18.80
CA SER A 618 2.75 24.53 20.20
C SER A 618 4.13 23.90 20.41
N GLU A 619 4.55 22.98 19.54
CA GLU A 619 5.82 22.25 19.68
C GLU A 619 7.03 23.17 19.47
N PHE A 620 6.94 24.06 18.48
CA PHE A 620 7.93 25.11 18.29
C PHE A 620 8.06 26.00 19.54
N ILE A 621 6.94 26.38 20.15
CA ILE A 621 6.91 27.22 21.36
C ILE A 621 7.61 26.52 22.54
N GLU A 622 7.39 25.22 22.73
CA GLU A 622 8.07 24.45 23.78
C GLU A 622 9.59 24.44 23.60
N ILE A 623 10.06 24.33 22.36
CA ILE A 623 11.49 24.33 22.08
C ILE A 623 12.08 25.73 22.25
N PHE A 624 11.37 26.77 21.82
CA PHE A 624 11.81 28.15 22.03
C PHE A 624 11.91 28.48 23.52
N ALA A 625 10.98 27.98 24.34
CA ALA A 625 11.03 28.11 25.79
C ALA A 625 12.27 27.41 26.37
N LYS A 626 12.54 26.15 25.98
CA LYS A 626 13.73 25.40 26.42
C LYS A 626 15.03 26.11 26.05
N VAL A 627 15.17 26.54 24.80
CA VAL A 627 16.35 27.30 24.34
C VAL A 627 16.56 28.55 25.19
N LYS A 628 15.47 29.27 25.52
CA LYS A 628 15.54 30.48 26.33
C LYS A 628 15.96 30.21 27.78
N GLU A 629 15.47 29.12 28.36
CA GLU A 629 15.85 28.66 29.70
C GLU A 629 17.32 28.26 29.76
N ASP A 630 17.80 27.52 28.75
CA ASP A 630 19.19 27.08 28.63
C ASP A 630 20.15 28.27 28.46
N GLU A 631 19.77 29.30 27.67
CA GLU A 631 20.54 30.55 27.55
C GLU A 631 20.58 31.36 28.86
N SER A 632 19.66 31.10 29.78
CA SER A 632 19.55 31.81 31.07
C SER A 632 20.29 31.10 32.21
N GLN A 633 20.80 29.89 31.99
CA GLN A 633 21.65 29.16 32.95
C GLN A 633 23.14 29.40 32.63
N PRO A 634 23.98 29.75 33.63
CA PRO A 634 25.35 30.21 33.44
C PRO A 634 26.37 29.14 33.03
#